data_AF-A0A6G3ZBW3-F1
#
_entry.id   AF-A0A6G3ZBW3-F1
#
_cell.length_a   1.000
_cell.length_b   1.000
_cell.length_c   1.000
_cell.angle_alpha   90.00
_cell.angle_beta   90.00
_cell.angle_gamma   90.00
#
_symmetry.space_group_name_H-M   'P 1'
#
loop_
_entity.id
_entity.type
_entity.pdbx_description
1 polymer ?
#
loop_
_entity_poly.entity_id
_entity_poly.type
_entity_poly.pdbx_seq_one_letter_code
_entity_poly.pdbx_strand_id
1 'polypeptide(L)'
;EQLGERHPEVATSLNNLADLYSDQGRYDEAEPLYHQALEIYREQFGEAHPTVATSLNNLALLYQAQNRFNEAEPLYLQSLAVFREQLGYRHPDIANSLNNLGLLYQGQGRYAEAETQHLNALDIRREQLGDRHPHTAQSLNNLAFLYSDQGRYAEAEPLYTQALEIYQEQLGERHPDVAISLRNLAELHQVNGMTDAAIAALQVSLDIEEQNLELNLATLADTQRQAYAATIADSVDYAISLHLQAAPESSAAAQLALTTVLRRKGRIQDAGTRSLQTLRQNLTSADQTTLDQLTEVRQTLARLTFNSSANLTPETYRNTLATLEAEANELEAVLARRSAVFRAESEPVELSTIQSQIPANGVLVEYVRYQPFDPVNLATPWGEPRYAAYLLLSNGRIEAVDLGEAAAIDTAVDAFSRLLQTPTVAFQPSRASLEVEYAPTADAIATAAQLRTLILEPIAAYLPDQGHLLISPDSQLNRIPFEALPAETDGRYLIEQYQLSYLNTGRDLVTFGLVSPSQAPALVLANPDYDQAPSPGSSVATGGVASQRSVDLSQFQVGP
;
A
#
# COMPACT_ATOMS: atom_id res chain seq x y z
N GLU A 1 8.05 42.14 0.04
CA GLU A 1 9.32 41.89 0.78
C GLU A 1 9.64 40.42 0.70
N GLN A 2 10.91 40.08 0.54
CA GLN A 2 11.38 38.69 0.55
C GLN A 2 11.74 38.37 2.01
N LEU A 3 11.09 37.36 2.60
CA LEU A 3 11.39 36.94 3.97
C LEU A 3 12.83 36.43 4.01
N GLY A 4 13.63 36.89 4.99
CA GLY A 4 15.01 36.42 5.15
C GLY A 4 15.06 34.96 5.60
N GLU A 5 16.19 34.27 5.37
CA GLU A 5 16.37 32.84 5.67
C GLU A 5 16.15 32.48 7.16
N ARG A 6 16.21 33.47 8.05
CA ARG A 6 15.99 33.32 9.50
C ARG A 6 14.60 33.79 9.96
N HIS A 7 13.67 33.98 9.05
CA HIS A 7 12.31 34.41 9.39
C HIS A 7 11.50 33.23 9.97
N PRO A 8 10.64 33.46 10.99
CA PRO A 8 9.83 32.40 11.58
C PRO A 8 8.97 31.61 10.58
N GLU A 9 8.43 32.24 9.55
CA GLU A 9 7.65 31.54 8.52
C GLU A 9 8.50 30.57 7.66
N VAL A 10 9.80 30.84 7.52
CA VAL A 10 10.74 29.89 6.90
C VAL A 10 10.90 28.68 7.81
N ALA A 11 11.06 28.89 9.12
CA ALA A 11 11.11 27.80 10.10
C ALA A 11 9.80 26.99 10.13
N THR A 12 8.63 27.62 9.98
CA THR A 12 7.35 26.91 9.82
C THR A 12 7.36 26.01 8.60
N SER A 13 7.84 26.53 7.48
CA SER A 13 7.92 25.78 6.22
C SER A 13 8.89 24.60 6.33
N LEU A 14 10.05 24.80 6.98
CA LEU A 14 11.03 23.75 7.24
C LEU A 14 10.48 22.67 8.18
N ASN A 15 9.79 23.06 9.26
CA ASN A 15 9.15 22.11 10.17
C ASN A 15 8.12 21.27 9.44
N ASN A 16 7.23 21.88 8.66
CA ASN A 16 6.19 21.15 7.94
C ASN A 16 6.76 20.21 6.87
N LEU A 17 7.87 20.61 6.22
CA LEU A 17 8.59 19.73 5.29
C LEU A 17 9.24 18.55 6.03
N ALA A 18 9.76 18.79 7.23
CA ALA A 18 10.32 17.76 8.09
C ALA A 18 9.23 16.78 8.56
N ASP A 19 8.05 17.27 8.97
CA ASP A 19 6.88 16.44 9.30
C ASP A 19 6.54 15.52 8.12
N LEU A 20 6.45 16.09 6.90
CA LEU A 20 6.16 15.33 5.68
C LEU A 20 7.21 14.24 5.39
N TYR A 21 8.50 14.53 5.54
CA TYR A 21 9.56 13.53 5.34
C TYR A 21 9.54 12.47 6.45
N SER A 22 9.25 12.86 7.69
CA SER A 22 9.10 11.93 8.81
C SER A 22 7.96 10.94 8.55
N ASP A 23 6.80 11.42 8.09
CA ASP A 23 5.65 10.58 7.75
C ASP A 23 5.93 9.62 6.58
N GLN A 24 6.90 9.95 5.72
CA GLN A 24 7.37 9.07 4.63
C GLN A 24 8.46 8.09 5.08
N GLY A 25 8.84 8.08 6.36
CA GLY A 25 9.98 7.30 6.86
C GLY A 25 11.35 7.80 6.40
N ARG A 26 11.42 8.99 5.77
CA ARG A 26 12.64 9.63 5.28
C ARG A 26 13.31 10.43 6.39
N TYR A 27 13.65 9.74 7.47
CA TYR A 27 14.12 10.36 8.70
C TYR A 27 15.43 11.14 8.54
N ASP A 28 16.34 10.66 7.69
CA ASP A 28 17.62 11.32 7.38
C ASP A 28 17.43 12.70 6.72
N GLU A 29 16.30 12.92 6.04
CA GLU A 29 15.96 14.19 5.42
C GLU A 29 15.14 15.09 6.34
N ALA A 30 14.33 14.50 7.24
CA ALA A 30 13.55 15.24 8.23
C ALA A 30 14.42 15.84 9.34
N GLU A 31 15.37 15.08 9.89
CA GLU A 31 16.20 15.48 11.03
C GLU A 31 16.90 16.85 10.85
N PRO A 32 17.66 17.10 9.75
CA PRO A 32 18.34 18.39 9.59
C PRO A 32 17.37 19.57 9.46
N LEU A 33 16.18 19.34 8.90
CA LEU A 33 15.15 20.39 8.73
C LEU A 33 14.53 20.78 10.07
N TYR A 34 14.23 19.82 10.95
CA TYR A 34 13.77 20.12 12.31
C TYR A 34 14.82 20.88 13.11
N HIS A 35 16.09 20.49 13.03
CA HIS A 35 17.17 21.22 13.70
C HIS A 35 17.27 22.67 13.22
N GLN A 36 17.21 22.87 11.90
CA GLN A 36 17.25 24.22 11.32
C GLN A 36 16.04 25.06 11.74
N ALA A 37 14.82 24.49 11.71
CA ALA A 37 13.62 25.17 12.18
C ALA A 37 13.73 25.55 13.67
N LEU A 38 14.18 24.62 14.51
CA LEU A 38 14.37 24.81 15.94
C LEU A 38 15.39 25.92 16.24
N GLU A 39 16.51 25.96 15.52
CA GLU A 39 17.53 27.02 15.66
C GLU A 39 16.94 28.40 15.33
N ILE A 40 16.21 28.52 14.21
CA ILE A 40 15.55 29.77 13.83
C ILE A 40 14.53 30.19 14.89
N TYR A 41 13.69 29.28 15.38
CA TYR A 41 12.71 29.59 16.42
C TYR A 41 13.36 30.04 17.73
N ARG A 42 14.47 29.41 18.14
CA ARG A 42 15.26 29.82 19.31
C ARG A 42 15.81 31.23 19.15
N GLU A 43 16.38 31.55 17.98
CA GLU A 43 16.91 32.89 17.71
C GLU A 43 15.82 33.97 17.71
N GLN A 44 14.65 33.68 17.16
CA GLN A 44 13.58 34.67 16.99
C GLN A 44 12.73 34.86 18.25
N PHE A 45 12.47 33.79 19.00
CA PHE A 45 11.51 33.81 20.11
C PHE A 45 12.13 33.52 21.49
N GLY A 46 13.34 32.96 21.53
CA GLY A 46 14.00 32.53 22.77
C GLY A 46 13.54 31.14 23.25
N GLU A 47 14.37 30.50 24.07
CA GLU A 47 14.21 29.10 24.53
C GLU A 47 12.89 28.83 25.27
N ALA A 48 12.34 29.83 25.97
CA ALA A 48 11.14 29.68 26.78
C ALA A 48 9.85 29.92 25.99
N HIS A 49 9.89 30.02 24.65
CA HIS A 49 8.69 30.30 23.86
C HIS A 49 7.92 29.01 23.49
N PRO A 50 6.57 29.00 23.50
CA PRO A 50 5.76 27.84 23.12
C PRO A 50 6.09 27.27 21.72
N THR A 51 6.43 28.11 20.74
CA THR A 51 6.87 27.65 19.41
C THR A 51 8.15 26.81 19.45
N VAL A 52 9.11 27.15 20.34
CA VAL A 52 10.31 26.34 20.55
C VAL A 52 9.93 25.01 21.20
N ALA A 53 9.00 25.02 22.16
CA ALA A 53 8.48 23.81 22.78
C ALA A 53 7.81 22.87 21.76
N THR A 54 7.00 23.40 20.84
CA THR A 54 6.40 22.62 19.75
C THR A 54 7.48 22.01 18.86
N SER A 55 8.47 22.80 18.45
CA SER A 55 9.56 22.31 17.60
C SER A 55 10.42 21.23 18.28
N LEU A 56 10.69 21.37 19.59
CA LEU A 56 11.32 20.33 20.40
C LEU A 56 10.50 19.05 20.45
N ASN A 57 9.17 19.16 20.60
CA ASN A 57 8.27 18.01 20.62
C ASN A 57 8.28 17.27 19.27
N ASN A 58 8.30 17.99 18.14
CA ASN A 58 8.34 17.37 16.81
C ASN A 58 9.66 16.64 16.55
N LEU A 59 10.79 17.25 16.93
CA LEU A 59 12.09 16.58 16.85
C LEU A 59 12.15 15.33 17.77
N ALA A 60 11.53 15.39 18.94
CA ALA A 60 11.42 14.25 19.84
C ALA A 60 10.56 13.11 19.24
N LEU A 61 9.45 13.45 18.59
CA LEU A 61 8.61 12.48 17.85
C LEU A 61 9.42 11.78 16.75
N LEU A 62 10.24 12.53 16.00
CA LEU A 62 11.12 11.95 14.99
C LEU A 62 12.11 10.94 15.59
N TYR A 63 12.73 11.28 16.72
CA TYR A 63 13.64 10.35 17.41
C TYR A 63 12.91 9.14 17.98
N GLN A 64 11.70 9.31 18.51
CA GLN A 64 10.88 8.20 18.96
C GLN A 64 10.52 7.26 17.82
N ALA A 65 10.16 7.77 16.63
CA ALA A 65 9.85 6.97 15.44
C ALA A 65 11.06 6.14 14.96
N GLN A 66 12.29 6.59 15.27
CA GLN A 66 13.53 5.86 15.02
C GLN A 66 13.95 4.92 16.18
N ASN A 67 13.11 4.75 17.21
CA ASN A 67 13.46 4.06 18.46
C ASN A 67 14.67 4.66 19.21
N ARG A 68 15.01 5.93 18.94
CA ARG A 68 16.10 6.70 19.58
C ARG A 68 15.60 7.36 20.86
N PHE A 69 15.08 6.54 21.80
CA PHE A 69 14.36 7.05 22.97
C PHE A 69 15.21 7.93 23.90
N ASN A 70 16.52 7.65 24.00
CA ASN A 70 17.45 8.43 24.82
C ASN A 70 17.62 9.87 24.32
N GLU A 71 17.38 10.10 23.03
CA GLU A 71 17.46 11.43 22.41
C GLU A 71 16.11 12.14 22.46
N ALA A 72 15.00 11.39 22.36
CA ALA A 72 13.64 11.91 22.44
C ALA A 72 13.26 12.40 23.85
N GLU A 73 13.57 11.62 24.90
CA GLU A 73 13.17 11.94 26.29
C GLU A 73 13.57 13.36 26.75
N PRO A 74 14.84 13.80 26.64
CA PRO A 74 15.23 15.13 27.10
C PRO A 74 14.51 16.26 26.34
N LEU A 75 14.21 16.07 25.05
CA LEU A 75 13.51 17.06 24.24
C LEU A 75 12.04 17.20 24.65
N TYR A 76 11.35 16.08 24.89
CA TYR A 76 9.99 16.11 25.42
C TYR A 76 9.92 16.74 26.81
N LEU A 77 10.87 16.41 27.70
CA LEU A 77 10.92 17.01 29.04
C LEU A 77 11.18 18.51 28.97
N GLN A 78 12.07 18.96 28.07
CA GLN A 78 12.31 20.39 27.83
C GLN A 78 11.06 21.09 27.30
N SER A 79 10.40 20.50 26.29
CA SER A 79 9.14 21.01 25.73
C SER A 79 8.05 21.15 26.81
N LEU A 80 7.85 20.10 27.61
CA LEU A 80 6.88 20.09 28.71
C LEU A 80 7.19 21.16 29.77
N ALA A 81 8.46 21.38 30.10
CA ALA A 81 8.87 22.41 31.05
C ALA A 81 8.52 23.81 30.53
N VAL A 82 8.80 24.10 29.26
CA VAL A 82 8.46 25.38 28.62
C VAL A 82 6.94 25.59 28.59
N PHE A 83 6.16 24.59 28.17
CA PHE A 83 4.70 24.71 28.18
C PHE A 83 4.13 24.95 29.58
N ARG A 84 4.66 24.28 30.61
CA ARG A 84 4.24 24.51 32.01
C ARG A 84 4.54 25.92 32.47
N GLU A 85 5.69 26.48 32.11
CA GLU A 85 6.07 27.84 32.47
C GLU A 85 5.18 28.88 31.79
N GLN A 86 4.91 28.71 30.49
CA GLN A 86 4.22 29.72 29.69
C GLN A 86 2.69 29.63 29.73
N LEU A 87 2.15 28.41 29.77
CA LEU A 87 0.70 28.17 29.63
C LEU A 87 0.05 27.72 30.94
N GLY A 88 0.85 27.35 31.94
CA GLY A 88 0.38 26.81 33.22
C GLY A 88 -0.05 25.34 33.13
N TYR A 89 0.01 24.63 34.26
CA TYR A 89 -0.06 23.16 34.37
C TYR A 89 -1.34 22.47 33.84
N ARG A 90 -2.39 23.22 33.55
CA ARG A 90 -3.69 22.69 33.10
C ARG A 90 -4.01 23.02 31.64
N HIS A 91 -3.07 23.57 30.88
CA HIS A 91 -3.31 23.89 29.47
C HIS A 91 -3.46 22.60 28.62
N PRO A 92 -4.37 22.54 27.62
CA PRO A 92 -4.53 21.37 26.75
C PRO A 92 -3.24 20.89 26.07
N ASP A 93 -2.35 21.81 25.67
CA ASP A 93 -1.06 21.46 25.03
C ASP A 93 -0.15 20.64 25.96
N ILE A 94 -0.27 20.81 27.28
CA ILE A 94 0.46 19.97 28.24
C ILE A 94 -0.02 18.53 28.16
N ALA A 95 -1.31 18.29 27.93
CA ALA A 95 -1.82 16.93 27.77
C ALA A 95 -1.24 16.23 26.54
N ASN A 96 -0.96 16.98 25.45
CA ASN A 96 -0.29 16.42 24.27
C ASN A 96 1.15 16.01 24.60
N SER A 97 1.94 16.86 25.25
CA SER A 97 3.30 16.53 25.66
C SER A 97 3.36 15.35 26.64
N LEU A 98 2.43 15.30 27.61
CA LEU A 98 2.32 14.19 28.53
C LEU A 98 1.95 12.89 27.81
N ASN A 99 1.02 12.94 26.86
CA ASN A 99 0.66 11.77 26.08
C ASN A 99 1.85 11.22 25.27
N ASN A 100 2.65 12.11 24.67
CA ASN A 100 3.85 11.71 23.92
C ASN A 100 4.92 11.09 24.84
N LEU A 101 5.15 11.67 26.02
CA LEU A 101 6.01 11.05 27.05
C LEU A 101 5.46 9.71 27.53
N GLY A 102 4.14 9.57 27.64
CA GLY A 102 3.48 8.30 27.97
C GLY A 102 3.82 7.21 26.96
N LEU A 103 3.64 7.50 25.67
CA LEU A 103 4.00 6.59 24.57
C LEU A 103 5.50 6.28 24.54
N LEU A 104 6.36 7.27 24.79
CA LEU A 104 7.80 7.07 24.89
C LEU A 104 8.16 6.09 26.01
N TYR A 105 7.62 6.30 27.22
CA TYR A 105 7.86 5.43 28.36
C TYR A 105 7.28 4.05 28.17
N GLN A 106 6.14 3.93 27.50
CA GLN A 106 5.60 2.63 27.09
C GLN A 106 6.57 1.89 26.17
N GLY A 107 7.08 2.55 25.12
CA GLY A 107 8.07 1.95 24.20
C GLY A 107 9.40 1.55 24.87
N GLN A 108 9.75 2.18 26.00
CA GLN A 108 10.89 1.79 26.84
C GLN A 108 10.56 0.69 27.87
N GLY A 109 9.31 0.22 27.96
CA GLY A 109 8.84 -0.72 28.98
C GLY A 109 8.68 -0.10 30.38
N ARG A 110 8.73 1.24 30.51
CA ARG A 110 8.57 2.00 31.77
C ARG A 110 7.08 2.27 32.04
N TYR A 111 6.30 1.19 32.18
CA TYR A 111 4.84 1.27 32.21
C TYR A 111 4.25 2.13 33.34
N ALA A 112 4.85 2.12 34.54
CA ALA A 112 4.37 2.95 35.65
C ALA A 112 4.51 4.46 35.37
N GLU A 113 5.59 4.85 34.69
CA GLU A 113 5.81 6.24 34.30
C GLU A 113 4.88 6.63 33.15
N ALA A 114 4.66 5.73 32.19
CA ALA A 114 3.69 5.90 31.11
C ALA A 114 2.27 6.10 31.65
N GLU A 115 1.83 5.24 32.58
CA GLU A 115 0.51 5.31 33.22
C GLU A 115 0.31 6.67 33.90
N THR A 116 1.34 7.13 34.62
CA THR A 116 1.31 8.45 35.26
C THR A 116 1.12 9.58 34.24
N GLN A 117 1.80 9.54 33.10
CA GLN A 117 1.64 10.59 32.09
C GLN A 117 0.26 10.55 31.41
N HIS A 118 -0.23 9.35 31.05
CA HIS A 118 -1.55 9.21 30.42
C HIS A 118 -2.70 9.63 31.35
N LEU A 119 -2.63 9.28 32.65
CA LEU A 119 -3.62 9.73 33.63
C LEU A 119 -3.61 11.25 33.79
N ASN A 120 -2.43 11.88 33.88
CA ASN A 120 -2.33 13.34 33.95
C ASN A 120 -2.88 14.01 32.69
N ALA A 121 -2.61 13.46 31.50
CA ALA A 121 -3.15 13.96 30.23
C ALA A 121 -4.68 13.84 30.19
N LEU A 122 -5.22 12.70 30.62
CA LEU A 122 -6.65 12.44 30.71
C LEU A 122 -7.34 13.44 31.65
N ASP A 123 -6.78 13.66 32.84
CA ASP A 123 -7.33 14.59 33.83
C ASP A 123 -7.36 16.03 33.30
N ILE A 124 -6.30 16.49 32.64
CA ILE A 124 -6.26 17.81 32.02
C ILE A 124 -7.35 17.93 30.94
N ARG A 125 -7.47 16.95 30.04
CA ARG A 125 -8.46 17.00 28.94
C ARG A 125 -9.89 16.93 29.46
N ARG A 126 -10.16 16.12 30.49
CA ARG A 126 -11.47 16.12 31.18
C ARG A 126 -11.80 17.47 31.79
N GLU A 127 -10.85 18.09 32.48
CA GLU A 127 -11.06 19.38 33.15
C GLU A 127 -11.29 20.52 32.14
N GLN A 128 -10.53 20.56 31.04
CA GLN A 128 -10.58 21.66 30.08
C GLN A 128 -11.61 21.49 28.96
N LEU A 129 -11.86 20.25 28.52
CA LEU A 129 -12.66 19.94 27.33
C LEU A 129 -13.93 19.16 27.66
N GLY A 130 -13.99 18.51 28.83
CA GLY A 130 -15.08 17.65 29.27
C GLY A 130 -14.91 16.18 28.91
N ASP A 131 -15.75 15.33 29.52
CA ASP A 131 -15.66 13.86 29.43
C ASP A 131 -16.01 13.31 28.04
N ARG A 132 -16.80 14.04 27.24
CA ARG A 132 -17.25 13.61 25.91
C ARG A 132 -16.47 14.25 24.78
N HIS A 133 -15.32 14.88 25.03
CA HIS A 133 -14.52 15.48 23.96
C HIS A 133 -13.66 14.43 23.23
N PRO A 134 -13.46 14.52 21.89
CA PRO A 134 -12.60 13.59 21.14
C PRO A 134 -11.18 13.43 21.71
N HIS A 135 -10.54 14.51 22.14
CA HIS A 135 -9.23 14.40 22.81
C HIS A 135 -9.28 13.64 24.15
N THR A 136 -10.38 13.71 24.89
CA THR A 136 -10.57 12.87 26.08
C THR A 136 -10.65 11.40 25.68
N ALA A 137 -11.38 11.07 24.62
CA ALA A 137 -11.42 9.73 24.04
C ALA A 137 -10.04 9.23 23.59
N GLN A 138 -9.22 10.09 22.99
CA GLN A 138 -7.83 9.75 22.64
C GLN A 138 -7.00 9.37 23.87
N SER A 139 -7.14 10.10 24.98
CA SER A 139 -6.44 9.75 26.23
C SER A 139 -6.94 8.42 26.81
N LEU A 140 -8.25 8.15 26.74
CA LEU A 140 -8.83 6.87 27.17
C LEU A 140 -8.29 5.71 26.31
N ASN A 141 -8.27 5.88 24.99
CA ASN A 141 -7.74 4.88 24.06
C ASN A 141 -6.26 4.59 24.31
N ASN A 142 -5.43 5.61 24.56
CA ASN A 142 -4.00 5.41 24.84
C ASN A 142 -3.76 4.74 26.20
N LEU A 143 -4.55 5.08 27.21
CA LEU A 143 -4.48 4.41 28.51
C LEU A 143 -4.92 2.93 28.39
N ALA A 144 -5.97 2.67 27.61
CA ALA A 144 -6.41 1.31 27.30
C ALA A 144 -5.33 0.51 26.57
N PHE A 145 -4.65 1.12 25.60
CA PHE A 145 -3.52 0.53 24.89
C PHE A 145 -2.38 0.17 25.84
N LEU A 146 -2.01 1.08 26.75
CA LEU A 146 -1.01 0.81 27.78
C LEU A 146 -1.40 -0.38 28.69
N TYR A 147 -2.68 -0.50 29.05
CA TYR A 147 -3.16 -1.63 29.84
C TYR A 147 -3.16 -2.93 29.03
N SER A 148 -3.54 -2.87 27.75
CA SER A 148 -3.49 -4.03 26.86
C SER A 148 -2.06 -4.55 26.68
N ASP A 149 -1.09 -3.66 26.50
CA ASP A 149 0.34 -4.00 26.39
C ASP A 149 0.91 -4.66 27.66
N GLN A 150 0.32 -4.35 28.83
CA GLN A 150 0.65 -5.02 30.10
C GLN A 150 -0.13 -6.32 30.34
N GLY A 151 -0.99 -6.75 29.41
CA GLY A 151 -1.91 -7.87 29.60
C GLY A 151 -3.06 -7.59 30.57
N ARG A 152 -3.30 -6.32 30.95
CA ARG A 152 -4.39 -5.86 31.82
C ARG A 152 -5.68 -5.65 31.03
N TYR A 153 -6.11 -6.65 30.27
CA TYR A 153 -7.22 -6.54 29.30
C TYR A 153 -8.56 -6.13 29.94
N ALA A 154 -8.84 -6.61 31.17
CA ALA A 154 -10.05 -6.26 31.90
C ALA A 154 -10.14 -4.77 32.27
N GLU A 155 -9.00 -4.08 32.34
CA GLU A 155 -8.93 -2.63 32.60
C GLU A 155 -8.95 -1.83 31.29
N ALA A 156 -8.42 -2.41 30.20
CA ALA A 156 -8.39 -1.80 28.87
C ALA A 156 -9.76 -1.75 28.21
N GLU A 157 -10.52 -2.84 28.24
CA GLU A 157 -11.81 -2.98 27.54
C GLU A 157 -12.80 -1.82 27.82
N PRO A 158 -13.14 -1.48 29.08
CA PRO A 158 -14.09 -0.40 29.33
C PRO A 158 -13.59 0.98 28.83
N LEU A 159 -12.28 1.21 28.82
CA LEU A 159 -11.69 2.45 28.32
C LEU A 159 -11.77 2.53 26.79
N TYR A 160 -11.49 1.44 26.08
CA TYR A 160 -11.69 1.38 24.63
C TYR A 160 -13.15 1.55 24.24
N THR A 161 -14.08 0.87 24.93
CA THR A 161 -15.52 1.03 24.67
C THR A 161 -15.95 2.48 24.90
N GLN A 162 -15.51 3.11 25.99
CA GLN A 162 -15.83 4.51 26.26
C GLN A 162 -15.26 5.45 25.20
N ALA A 163 -14.02 5.22 24.74
CA ALA A 163 -13.41 6.01 23.67
C ALA A 163 -14.19 5.87 22.35
N LEU A 164 -14.56 4.63 21.98
CA LEU A 164 -15.34 4.34 20.78
C LEU A 164 -16.68 5.08 20.79
N GLU A 165 -17.44 5.01 21.89
CA GLU A 165 -18.72 5.70 22.03
C GLU A 165 -18.58 7.21 21.84
N ILE A 166 -17.53 7.82 22.42
CA ILE A 166 -17.28 9.26 22.27
C ILE A 166 -16.93 9.59 20.82
N TYR A 167 -16.06 8.81 20.17
CA TYR A 167 -15.71 9.05 18.77
C TYR A 167 -16.92 8.94 17.85
N GLN A 168 -17.76 7.91 18.01
CA GLN A 168 -18.98 7.75 17.23
C GLN A 168 -19.94 8.94 17.41
N GLU A 169 -20.17 9.39 18.65
CA GLU A 169 -21.07 10.50 18.92
C GLU A 169 -20.56 11.86 18.42
N GLN A 170 -19.25 12.11 18.55
CA GLN A 170 -18.69 13.45 18.29
C GLN A 170 -18.14 13.62 16.87
N LEU A 171 -17.59 12.56 16.30
CA LEU A 171 -16.92 12.60 14.99
C LEU A 171 -17.73 11.87 13.90
N GLY A 172 -18.67 11.02 14.31
CA GLY A 172 -19.50 10.20 13.43
C GLY A 172 -18.90 8.82 13.16
N GLU A 173 -19.78 7.89 12.78
CA GLU A 173 -19.49 6.45 12.59
C GLU A 173 -18.40 6.13 11.56
N ARG A 174 -18.04 7.08 10.68
CA ARG A 174 -17.07 6.87 9.59
C ARG A 174 -15.71 7.51 9.86
N HIS A 175 -15.52 8.11 11.03
CA HIS A 175 -14.28 8.79 11.35
C HIS A 175 -13.12 7.77 11.51
N PRO A 176 -11.90 8.06 11.02
CA PRO A 176 -10.74 7.17 11.19
C PRO A 176 -10.49 6.72 12.63
N ASP A 177 -10.70 7.61 13.61
CA ASP A 177 -10.55 7.25 15.04
C ASP A 177 -11.54 6.16 15.50
N VAL A 178 -12.72 6.08 14.90
CA VAL A 178 -13.68 4.98 15.16
C VAL A 178 -13.10 3.67 14.65
N ALA A 179 -12.50 3.65 13.45
CA ALA A 179 -11.84 2.47 12.92
C ALA A 179 -10.67 2.03 13.81
N ILE A 180 -9.81 2.95 14.23
CA ILE A 180 -8.68 2.64 15.13
C ILE A 180 -9.17 2.04 16.45
N SER A 181 -10.19 2.64 17.09
CA SER A 181 -10.73 2.10 18.34
C SER A 181 -11.40 0.73 18.15
N LEU A 182 -12.08 0.50 17.02
CA LEU A 182 -12.65 -0.82 16.70
C LEU A 182 -11.56 -1.87 16.44
N ARG A 183 -10.47 -1.50 15.78
CA ARG A 183 -9.31 -2.39 15.60
C ARG A 183 -8.70 -2.78 16.93
N ASN A 184 -8.47 -1.81 17.83
CA ASN A 184 -7.95 -2.08 19.16
C ASN A 184 -8.87 -3.00 19.99
N LEU A 185 -10.19 -2.83 19.86
CA LEU A 185 -11.16 -3.75 20.46
C LEU A 185 -11.11 -5.13 19.83
N ALA A 186 -10.91 -5.24 18.51
CA ALA A 186 -10.75 -6.52 17.84
C ALA A 186 -9.52 -7.27 18.35
N GLU A 187 -8.38 -6.58 18.48
CA GLU A 187 -7.15 -7.10 19.04
C GLU A 187 -7.36 -7.59 20.49
N LEU A 188 -8.04 -6.79 21.32
CA LEU A 188 -8.39 -7.16 22.70
C LEU A 188 -9.34 -8.38 22.76
N HIS A 189 -10.36 -8.43 21.90
CA HIS A 189 -11.28 -9.55 21.85
C HIS A 189 -10.57 -10.83 21.39
N GLN A 190 -9.62 -10.72 20.47
CA GLN A 190 -8.81 -11.85 20.02
C GLN A 190 -7.99 -12.45 21.16
N VAL A 191 -7.26 -11.63 21.92
CA VAL A 191 -6.46 -12.12 23.07
C VAL A 191 -7.33 -12.73 24.18
N ASN A 192 -8.57 -12.26 24.32
CA ASN A 192 -9.54 -12.81 25.25
C ASN A 192 -10.29 -14.05 24.71
N GLY A 193 -9.97 -14.53 23.51
CA GLY A 193 -10.62 -15.70 22.89
C GLY A 193 -12.05 -15.44 22.41
N MET A 194 -12.48 -14.18 22.30
CA MET A 194 -13.78 -13.75 21.80
C MET A 194 -13.74 -13.56 20.28
N THR A 195 -13.44 -14.63 19.56
CA THR A 195 -13.15 -14.59 18.11
C THR A 195 -14.26 -13.95 17.28
N ASP A 196 -15.52 -14.25 17.55
CA ASP A 196 -16.66 -13.67 16.80
C ASP A 196 -16.75 -12.15 17.00
N ALA A 197 -16.49 -11.67 18.22
CA ALA A 197 -16.48 -10.24 18.54
C ALA A 197 -15.28 -9.53 17.91
N ALA A 198 -14.13 -10.22 17.82
CA ALA A 198 -12.96 -9.72 17.12
C ALA A 198 -13.23 -9.55 15.61
N ILE A 199 -13.79 -10.57 14.97
CA ILE A 199 -14.18 -10.53 13.55
C ILE A 199 -15.19 -9.40 13.29
N ALA A 200 -16.22 -9.28 14.14
CA ALA A 200 -17.25 -8.25 13.98
C ALA A 200 -16.69 -6.83 14.12
N ALA A 201 -15.84 -6.58 15.12
CA ALA A 201 -15.22 -5.27 15.32
C ALA A 201 -14.26 -4.93 14.16
N LEU A 202 -13.44 -5.90 13.73
CA LEU A 202 -12.50 -5.70 12.62
C LEU A 202 -13.22 -5.47 11.29
N GLN A 203 -14.34 -6.17 11.02
CA GLN A 203 -15.16 -5.93 9.84
C GLN A 203 -15.61 -4.46 9.75
N VAL A 204 -16.17 -3.91 10.83
CA VAL A 204 -16.62 -2.52 10.84
C VAL A 204 -15.45 -1.56 10.67
N SER A 205 -14.31 -1.82 11.33
CA SER A 205 -13.08 -1.04 11.14
C SER A 205 -12.66 -0.98 9.67
N LEU A 206 -12.57 -2.14 9.00
CA LEU A 206 -12.13 -2.26 7.61
C LEU A 206 -13.11 -1.63 6.62
N ASP A 207 -14.41 -1.66 6.92
CA ASP A 207 -15.45 -0.99 6.11
C ASP A 207 -15.35 0.53 6.20
N ILE A 208 -15.01 1.08 7.38
CA ILE A 208 -14.73 2.51 7.55
C ILE A 208 -13.45 2.88 6.79
N GLU A 209 -12.39 2.09 6.94
CA GLU A 209 -11.14 2.29 6.20
C GLU A 209 -11.34 2.25 4.67
N GLU A 210 -12.16 1.33 4.13
CA GLU A 210 -12.44 1.26 2.69
C GLU A 210 -13.12 2.53 2.19
N GLN A 211 -14.10 3.06 2.94
CA GLN A 211 -14.78 4.28 2.54
C GLN A 211 -13.83 5.48 2.55
N ASN A 212 -12.97 5.58 3.57
CA ASN A 212 -11.96 6.62 3.64
C ASN A 212 -10.90 6.46 2.52
N LEU A 213 -10.51 5.22 2.21
CA LEU A 213 -9.61 4.90 1.11
C LEU A 213 -10.20 5.31 -0.25
N GLU A 214 -11.46 5.01 -0.52
CA GLU A 214 -12.12 5.40 -1.76
C GLU A 214 -12.17 6.92 -1.95
N LEU A 215 -12.47 7.67 -0.88
CA LEU A 215 -12.48 9.13 -0.91
C LEU A 215 -11.09 9.68 -1.23
N ASN A 216 -10.08 9.26 -0.47
CA ASN A 216 -8.71 9.75 -0.58
C ASN A 216 -8.05 9.38 -1.92
N LEU A 217 -8.16 8.11 -2.34
CA LEU A 217 -7.44 7.65 -3.54
C LEU A 217 -7.83 8.43 -4.79
N ALA A 218 -9.08 8.84 -4.92
CA ALA A 218 -9.52 9.50 -6.14
C ALA A 218 -9.33 11.04 -6.12
N THR A 219 -8.70 11.60 -5.10
CA THR A 219 -8.25 13.01 -5.10
C THR A 219 -6.73 13.19 -5.04
N LEU A 220 -6.02 12.19 -4.54
CA LEU A 220 -4.57 12.21 -4.34
C LEU A 220 -3.79 11.87 -5.62
N ALA A 221 -2.53 12.30 -5.71
CA ALA A 221 -1.56 11.82 -6.72
C ALA A 221 -1.01 10.43 -6.36
N ASP A 222 -0.35 9.74 -7.29
CA ASP A 222 0.10 8.35 -7.08
C ASP A 222 1.00 8.17 -5.85
N THR A 223 1.99 9.05 -5.64
CA THR A 223 2.85 8.99 -4.43
C THR A 223 2.05 9.17 -3.14
N GLN A 224 1.07 10.08 -3.14
CA GLN A 224 0.22 10.32 -1.97
C GLN A 224 -0.77 9.15 -1.75
N ARG A 225 -1.27 8.54 -2.82
CA ARG A 225 -2.08 7.31 -2.75
C ARG A 225 -1.29 6.17 -2.10
N GLN A 226 -0.03 6.01 -2.48
CA GLN A 226 0.87 5.00 -1.91
C GLN A 226 1.12 5.27 -0.43
N ALA A 227 1.45 6.51 -0.06
CA ALA A 227 1.66 6.88 1.33
C ALA A 227 0.41 6.62 2.18
N TYR A 228 -0.78 7.03 1.70
CA TYR A 228 -2.03 6.75 2.39
C TYR A 228 -2.35 5.25 2.45
N ALA A 229 -2.10 4.49 1.39
CA ALA A 229 -2.31 3.04 1.43
C ALA A 229 -1.36 2.34 2.42
N ALA A 230 -0.15 2.86 2.61
CA ALA A 230 0.80 2.33 3.58
C ALA A 230 0.33 2.50 5.03
N THR A 231 -0.42 3.57 5.36
CA THR A 231 -0.93 3.78 6.73
C THR A 231 -1.98 2.76 7.18
N ILE A 232 -2.55 2.02 6.23
CA ILE A 232 -3.57 0.99 6.49
C ILE A 232 -3.11 -0.42 6.05
N ALA A 233 -1.81 -0.58 5.73
CA ALA A 233 -1.27 -1.86 5.29
C ALA A 233 -1.38 -2.93 6.39
N ASP A 234 -1.05 -2.56 7.63
CA ASP A 234 -1.15 -3.40 8.82
C ASP A 234 -2.55 -4.01 9.03
N SER A 235 -3.61 -3.30 8.63
CA SER A 235 -4.99 -3.80 8.76
C SER A 235 -5.25 -5.01 7.84
N VAL A 236 -4.55 -5.12 6.71
CA VAL A 236 -4.63 -6.28 5.81
C VAL A 236 -3.94 -7.47 6.44
N ASP A 237 -2.72 -7.26 6.93
CA ASP A 237 -1.92 -8.27 7.62
C ASP A 237 -2.64 -8.79 8.87
N TYR A 238 -3.32 -7.89 9.59
CA TYR A 238 -4.12 -8.25 10.75
C TYR A 238 -5.34 -9.10 10.36
N ALA A 239 -6.09 -8.74 9.31
CA ALA A 239 -7.22 -9.54 8.84
C ALA A 239 -6.80 -10.96 8.42
N ILE A 240 -5.67 -11.08 7.72
CA ILE A 240 -5.12 -12.38 7.31
C ILE A 240 -4.65 -13.17 8.54
N SER A 241 -3.99 -12.53 9.50
CA SER A 241 -3.51 -13.17 10.73
C SER A 241 -4.66 -13.66 11.61
N LEU A 242 -5.70 -12.84 11.78
CA LEU A 242 -6.91 -13.22 12.52
C LEU A 242 -7.53 -14.48 11.93
N HIS A 243 -7.62 -14.57 10.60
CA HIS A 243 -8.10 -15.78 9.94
C HIS A 243 -7.14 -16.96 10.11
N LEU A 244 -5.91 -16.86 9.60
CA LEU A 244 -5.02 -18.02 9.48
C LEU A 244 -4.50 -18.54 10.83
N GLN A 245 -4.43 -17.70 11.86
CA GLN A 245 -3.81 -18.05 13.14
C GLN A 245 -4.83 -18.20 14.26
N ALA A 246 -5.81 -17.30 14.36
CA ALA A 246 -6.77 -17.30 15.46
C ALA A 246 -8.12 -17.94 15.11
N ALA A 247 -8.51 -17.95 13.83
CA ALA A 247 -9.83 -18.41 13.40
C ALA A 247 -9.80 -19.23 12.08
N PRO A 248 -8.92 -20.24 11.92
CA PRO A 248 -8.70 -20.90 10.62
C PRO A 248 -9.93 -21.66 10.10
N GLU A 249 -10.82 -22.08 11.00
CA GLU A 249 -12.07 -22.78 10.65
C GLU A 249 -13.28 -21.84 10.49
N SER A 250 -13.08 -20.53 10.68
CA SER A 250 -14.18 -19.55 10.63
C SER A 250 -14.40 -19.06 9.20
N SER A 251 -15.55 -19.42 8.62
CA SER A 251 -15.96 -18.91 7.31
C SER A 251 -16.10 -17.38 7.30
N ALA A 252 -16.49 -16.76 8.42
CA ALA A 252 -16.59 -15.32 8.54
C ALA A 252 -15.20 -14.65 8.52
N ALA A 253 -14.21 -15.22 9.19
CA ALA A 253 -12.83 -14.74 9.14
C ALA A 253 -12.22 -14.90 7.74
N ALA A 254 -12.45 -16.05 7.10
CA ALA A 254 -12.02 -16.31 5.73
C ALA A 254 -12.61 -15.29 4.74
N GLN A 255 -13.91 -15.02 4.86
CA GLN A 255 -14.62 -14.05 4.04
C GLN A 255 -14.12 -12.63 4.28
N LEU A 256 -13.89 -12.24 5.53
CA LEU A 256 -13.35 -10.93 5.90
C LEU A 256 -11.95 -10.74 5.31
N ALA A 257 -11.04 -11.68 5.53
CA ALA A 257 -9.67 -11.60 5.02
C ALA A 257 -9.62 -11.54 3.50
N LEU A 258 -10.34 -12.43 2.79
CA LEU A 258 -10.38 -12.41 1.33
C LEU A 258 -11.01 -11.13 0.78
N THR A 259 -12.11 -10.65 1.37
CA THR A 259 -12.72 -9.36 0.99
C THR A 259 -11.71 -8.23 1.10
N THR A 260 -10.97 -8.18 2.21
CA THR A 260 -9.95 -7.15 2.46
C THR A 260 -8.82 -7.22 1.44
N VAL A 261 -8.29 -8.41 1.16
CA VAL A 261 -7.25 -8.61 0.14
C VAL A 261 -7.73 -8.10 -1.23
N LEU A 262 -8.94 -8.48 -1.65
CA LEU A 262 -9.51 -8.07 -2.94
C LEU A 262 -9.79 -6.57 -3.02
N ARG A 263 -10.17 -5.93 -1.91
CA ARG A 263 -10.39 -4.47 -1.84
C ARG A 263 -9.08 -3.70 -1.95
N ARG A 264 -7.98 -4.22 -1.38
CA ARG A 264 -6.69 -3.53 -1.26
C ARG A 264 -5.75 -3.79 -2.45
N LYS A 265 -5.68 -5.02 -2.95
CA LYS A 265 -4.79 -5.40 -4.05
C LYS A 265 -5.18 -4.68 -5.36
N GLY A 266 -4.18 -4.16 -6.06
CA GLY A 266 -4.35 -3.39 -7.31
C GLY A 266 -5.10 -2.06 -7.16
N ARG A 267 -5.48 -1.62 -5.95
CA ARG A 267 -6.42 -0.52 -5.75
C ARG A 267 -5.89 0.85 -6.23
N ILE A 268 -4.60 1.10 -6.08
CA ILE A 268 -3.95 2.35 -6.55
C ILE A 268 -4.00 2.41 -8.08
N GLN A 269 -3.64 1.32 -8.76
CA GLN A 269 -3.67 1.23 -10.22
C GLN A 269 -5.09 1.40 -10.77
N ASP A 270 -6.08 0.77 -10.11
CA ASP A 270 -7.49 0.91 -10.46
C ASP A 270 -7.96 2.37 -10.32
N ALA A 271 -7.61 3.04 -9.22
CA ALA A 271 -7.97 4.43 -8.99
C ALA A 271 -7.35 5.36 -10.04
N GLY A 272 -6.08 5.17 -10.38
CA GLY A 272 -5.40 5.93 -11.44
C GLY A 272 -6.04 5.74 -12.81
N THR A 273 -6.32 4.48 -13.18
CA THR A 273 -6.95 4.12 -14.45
C THR A 273 -8.34 4.72 -14.57
N ARG A 274 -9.17 4.59 -13.53
CA ARG A 274 -10.53 5.15 -13.50
C ARG A 274 -10.52 6.68 -13.57
N SER A 275 -9.59 7.33 -12.87
CA SER A 275 -9.45 8.79 -12.91
C SER A 275 -9.19 9.28 -14.34
N LEU A 276 -8.23 8.64 -15.04
CA LEU A 276 -7.91 8.96 -16.43
C LEU A 276 -9.06 8.64 -17.39
N GLN A 277 -9.74 7.50 -17.24
CA GLN A 277 -10.87 7.13 -18.09
C GLN A 277 -12.03 8.12 -17.94
N THR A 278 -12.37 8.48 -16.70
CA THR A 278 -13.43 9.45 -16.39
C THR A 278 -13.12 10.82 -16.98
N LEU A 279 -11.86 11.26 -16.86
CA LEU A 279 -11.39 12.52 -17.44
C LEU A 279 -11.47 12.48 -18.98
N ARG A 280 -11.06 11.37 -19.61
CA ARG A 280 -11.14 11.19 -21.07
C ARG A 280 -12.58 11.23 -21.60
N GLN A 281 -13.56 10.77 -20.82
CA GLN A 281 -14.96 10.85 -21.19
C GLN A 281 -15.54 12.28 -21.09
N ASN A 282 -14.90 13.15 -20.30
CA ASN A 282 -15.36 14.52 -20.00
C ASN A 282 -14.28 15.58 -20.31
N LEU A 283 -13.45 15.34 -21.33
CA LEU A 283 -12.26 16.15 -21.64
C LEU A 283 -12.57 17.63 -21.91
N THR A 284 -11.99 18.51 -21.10
CA THR A 284 -11.87 19.95 -21.44
C THR A 284 -10.54 20.23 -22.13
N SER A 285 -10.42 21.35 -22.84
CA SER A 285 -9.13 21.74 -23.46
C SER A 285 -8.02 21.95 -22.42
N ALA A 286 -8.36 22.42 -21.22
CA ALA A 286 -7.41 22.58 -20.13
C ALA A 286 -6.94 21.22 -19.58
N ASP A 287 -7.80 20.20 -19.57
CA ASP A 287 -7.43 18.83 -19.16
C ASP A 287 -6.50 18.19 -20.17
N GLN A 288 -6.76 18.39 -21.46
CA GLN A 288 -5.89 17.89 -22.53
C GLN A 288 -4.47 18.46 -22.40
N THR A 289 -4.33 19.77 -22.17
CA THR A 289 -3.02 20.40 -21.99
C THR A 289 -2.26 19.81 -20.81
N THR A 290 -2.91 19.64 -19.65
CA THR A 290 -2.27 19.04 -18.47
C THR A 290 -1.88 17.57 -18.73
N LEU A 291 -2.70 16.81 -19.47
CA LEU A 291 -2.39 15.43 -19.83
C LEU A 291 -1.19 15.33 -20.80
N ASP A 292 -1.09 16.26 -21.75
CA ASP A 292 0.03 16.33 -22.70
C ASP A 292 1.34 16.66 -21.95
N GLN A 293 1.31 17.63 -21.04
CA GLN A 293 2.45 17.97 -20.16
C GLN A 293 2.88 16.78 -19.31
N LEU A 294 1.94 16.09 -18.66
CA LEU A 294 2.25 14.91 -17.86
C LEU A 294 2.90 13.81 -18.70
N THR A 295 2.42 13.62 -19.93
CA THR A 295 2.97 12.65 -20.87
C THR A 295 4.41 13.00 -21.25
N GLU A 296 4.71 14.27 -21.52
CA GLU A 296 6.05 14.77 -21.85
C GLU A 296 7.03 14.59 -20.67
N VAL A 297 6.61 14.94 -19.45
CA VAL A 297 7.42 14.76 -18.23
C VAL A 297 7.71 13.28 -18.00
N ARG A 298 6.69 12.41 -18.07
CA ARG A 298 6.85 10.95 -17.90
C ARG A 298 7.76 10.33 -18.97
N GLN A 299 7.69 10.80 -20.22
CA GLN A 299 8.61 10.37 -21.28
C GLN A 299 10.06 10.80 -20.98
N THR A 300 10.23 12.01 -20.46
CA THR A 300 11.56 12.53 -20.08
C THR A 300 12.14 11.74 -18.91
N LEU A 301 11.34 11.44 -17.88
CA LEU A 301 11.70 10.57 -16.76
C LEU A 301 12.13 9.20 -17.25
N ALA A 302 11.28 8.50 -18.04
CA ALA A 302 11.61 7.18 -18.57
C ALA A 302 12.92 7.20 -19.35
N ARG A 303 13.14 8.21 -20.21
CA ARG A 303 14.40 8.35 -20.94
C ARG A 303 15.60 8.53 -20.01
N LEU A 304 15.49 9.32 -18.94
CA LEU A 304 16.57 9.52 -17.97
C LEU A 304 16.85 8.24 -17.16
N THR A 305 15.82 7.51 -16.76
CA THR A 305 15.94 6.26 -15.99
C THR A 305 16.63 5.16 -16.80
N PHE A 306 16.23 4.96 -18.06
CA PHE A 306 16.77 3.89 -18.91
C PHE A 306 18.05 4.29 -19.66
N ASN A 307 18.21 5.57 -19.99
CA ASN A 307 19.41 6.10 -20.62
C ASN A 307 20.01 7.15 -19.68
N SER A 308 20.67 6.70 -18.60
CA SER A 308 21.43 7.58 -17.71
C SER A 308 22.35 8.44 -18.57
N SER A 309 22.08 9.74 -18.70
CA SER A 309 22.81 10.55 -19.66
C SER A 309 24.28 10.55 -19.24
N ALA A 310 25.19 10.17 -20.14
CA ALA A 310 26.63 10.11 -19.86
C ALA A 310 27.25 11.48 -19.49
N ASN A 311 26.46 12.56 -19.50
CA ASN A 311 26.88 13.95 -19.37
C ASN A 311 26.37 14.65 -18.10
N LEU A 312 25.62 13.98 -17.20
CA LEU A 312 25.16 14.57 -15.94
C LEU A 312 26.02 14.09 -14.77
N THR A 313 26.34 14.99 -13.84
CA THR A 313 26.93 14.59 -12.57
C THR A 313 25.88 13.83 -11.74
N PRO A 314 26.29 12.94 -10.80
CA PRO A 314 25.33 12.23 -9.95
C PRO A 314 24.40 13.13 -9.13
N GLU A 315 24.85 14.34 -8.80
CA GLU A 315 24.04 15.34 -8.09
C GLU A 315 23.01 15.99 -9.01
N THR A 316 23.43 16.46 -10.19
CA THR A 316 22.50 17.04 -11.17
C THR A 316 21.50 16.02 -11.67
N TYR A 317 21.91 14.75 -11.84
CA TYR A 317 21.00 13.67 -12.19
C TYR A 317 19.91 13.46 -11.13
N ARG A 318 20.29 13.33 -9.85
CA ARG A 318 19.34 13.19 -8.73
C ARG A 318 18.40 14.39 -8.62
N ASN A 319 18.92 15.62 -8.71
CA ASN A 319 18.10 16.82 -8.65
C ASN A 319 17.12 16.93 -9.82
N THR A 320 17.56 16.55 -11.04
CA THR A 320 16.70 16.59 -12.24
C THR A 320 15.59 15.55 -12.13
N LEU A 321 15.90 14.33 -11.69
CA LEU A 321 14.89 13.30 -11.43
C LEU A 321 13.87 13.78 -10.40
N ALA A 322 14.32 14.25 -9.24
CA ALA A 322 13.44 14.74 -8.18
C ALA A 322 12.54 15.89 -8.65
N THR A 323 13.07 16.79 -9.49
CA THR A 323 12.29 17.91 -10.06
C THR A 323 11.20 17.42 -11.00
N LEU A 324 11.55 16.51 -11.92
CA LEU A 324 10.59 15.95 -12.89
C LEU A 324 9.54 15.05 -12.20
N GLU A 325 9.93 14.31 -11.17
CA GLU A 325 9.01 13.52 -10.35
C GLU A 325 8.02 14.43 -9.60
N ALA A 326 8.49 15.54 -9.03
CA ALA A 326 7.63 16.53 -8.39
C ALA A 326 6.64 17.16 -9.39
N GLU A 327 7.12 17.52 -10.59
CA GLU A 327 6.27 18.07 -11.66
C GLU A 327 5.21 17.05 -12.12
N ALA A 328 5.59 15.79 -12.33
CA ALA A 328 4.65 14.72 -12.68
C ALA A 328 3.57 14.55 -11.59
N ASN A 329 3.99 14.52 -10.32
CA ASN A 329 3.08 14.39 -9.18
C ASN A 329 2.10 15.57 -9.09
N GLU A 330 2.54 16.80 -9.35
CA GLU A 330 1.66 17.97 -9.34
C GLU A 330 0.61 17.91 -10.45
N LEU A 331 1.03 17.61 -11.68
CA LEU A 331 0.15 17.48 -12.83
C LEU A 331 -0.89 16.36 -12.61
N GLU A 332 -0.46 15.23 -12.05
CA GLU A 332 -1.35 14.13 -11.67
C GLU A 332 -2.36 14.54 -10.59
N ALA A 333 -1.92 15.28 -9.56
CA ALA A 333 -2.80 15.76 -8.50
C ALA A 333 -3.89 16.70 -9.05
N VAL A 334 -3.55 17.52 -10.06
CA VAL A 334 -4.51 18.39 -10.74
C VAL A 334 -5.53 17.56 -11.51
N LEU A 335 -5.07 16.58 -12.31
CA LEU A 335 -5.95 15.70 -13.08
C LEU A 335 -6.86 14.85 -12.19
N ALA A 336 -6.33 14.29 -11.09
CA ALA A 336 -7.09 13.51 -10.12
C ALA A 336 -8.24 14.34 -9.53
N ARG A 337 -7.94 15.53 -9.00
CA ARG A 337 -8.95 16.46 -8.44
C ARG A 337 -10.04 16.84 -9.43
N ARG A 338 -9.68 17.06 -10.71
CA ARG A 338 -10.67 17.36 -11.77
C ARG A 338 -11.55 16.15 -12.09
N SER A 339 -10.97 14.94 -12.15
CA SER A 339 -11.73 13.71 -12.40
C SER A 339 -12.70 13.38 -11.28
N ALA A 340 -12.38 13.74 -10.03
CA ALA A 340 -13.18 13.43 -8.84
C ALA A 340 -14.60 14.02 -8.88
N VAL A 341 -14.83 15.13 -9.59
CA VAL A 341 -16.15 15.78 -9.71
C VAL A 341 -17.13 14.92 -10.53
N PHE A 342 -16.63 14.08 -11.42
CA PHE A 342 -17.42 13.22 -12.29
C PHE A 342 -17.61 11.81 -11.73
N ARG A 343 -17.21 11.58 -10.47
CA ARG A 343 -17.27 10.27 -9.85
C ARG A 343 -18.72 9.92 -9.52
N ALA A 344 -19.21 8.82 -10.08
CA ALA A 344 -20.36 8.12 -9.50
C ALA A 344 -19.90 7.38 -8.25
N GLU A 345 -20.76 7.25 -7.23
CA GLU A 345 -20.51 6.35 -6.10
C GLU A 345 -20.24 4.95 -6.68
N SER A 346 -19.03 4.43 -6.46
CA SER A 346 -18.70 3.07 -6.87
C SER A 346 -19.32 2.16 -5.83
N GLU A 347 -20.31 1.35 -6.21
CA GLU A 347 -20.70 0.25 -5.33
C GLU A 347 -19.48 -0.67 -5.11
N PRO A 348 -19.22 -1.09 -3.87
CA PRO A 348 -18.19 -2.07 -3.58
C PRO A 348 -18.44 -3.35 -4.38
N VAL A 349 -17.38 -3.93 -4.94
CA VAL A 349 -17.50 -5.22 -5.62
C VAL A 349 -17.66 -6.30 -4.56
N GLU A 350 -18.84 -6.89 -4.49
CA GLU A 350 -19.16 -7.98 -3.57
C GLU A 350 -18.51 -9.31 -3.99
N LEU A 351 -18.12 -10.12 -3.01
CA LEU A 351 -17.54 -11.45 -3.24
C LEU A 351 -18.45 -12.36 -4.07
N SER A 352 -19.77 -12.29 -3.84
CA SER A 352 -20.75 -13.07 -4.62
C SER A 352 -20.74 -12.68 -6.10
N THR A 353 -20.49 -11.41 -6.41
CA THR A 353 -20.39 -10.92 -7.79
C THR A 353 -19.14 -11.49 -8.45
N ILE A 354 -18.00 -11.48 -7.76
CA ILE A 354 -16.75 -12.11 -8.24
C ILE A 354 -16.97 -13.62 -8.46
N GLN A 355 -17.53 -14.31 -7.47
CA GLN A 355 -17.83 -15.74 -7.54
C GLN A 355 -18.70 -16.08 -8.76
N SER A 356 -19.70 -15.27 -9.08
CA SER A 356 -20.59 -15.50 -10.23
C SER A 356 -19.87 -15.49 -11.59
N GLN A 357 -18.68 -14.88 -11.66
CA GLN A 357 -17.85 -14.82 -12.87
C GLN A 357 -16.86 -16.00 -12.96
N ILE A 358 -16.72 -16.80 -11.90
CA ILE A 358 -15.83 -17.96 -11.90
C ILE A 358 -16.52 -19.10 -12.69
N PRO A 359 -15.85 -19.71 -13.69
CA PRO A 359 -16.39 -20.85 -14.42
C PRO A 359 -16.76 -22.02 -13.49
N ALA A 360 -17.70 -22.89 -13.90
CA ALA A 360 -18.17 -24.00 -13.06
C ALA A 360 -17.04 -24.93 -12.56
N ASN A 361 -16.04 -25.22 -13.40
CA ASN A 361 -14.83 -25.98 -13.05
C ASN A 361 -13.61 -25.05 -12.82
N GLY A 362 -13.88 -23.81 -12.42
CA GLY A 362 -12.86 -22.79 -12.17
C GLY A 362 -12.61 -22.58 -10.69
N VAL A 363 -11.39 -22.14 -10.37
CA VAL A 363 -11.02 -21.66 -9.03
C VAL A 363 -10.20 -20.38 -9.19
N LEU A 364 -10.54 -19.37 -8.39
CA LEU A 364 -9.72 -18.19 -8.22
C LEU A 364 -8.69 -18.45 -7.13
N VAL A 365 -7.41 -18.31 -7.46
CA VAL A 365 -6.28 -18.43 -6.53
C VAL A 365 -5.67 -17.05 -6.35
N GLU A 366 -5.93 -16.46 -5.19
CA GLU A 366 -5.45 -15.16 -4.75
C GLU A 366 -4.24 -15.36 -3.84
N TYR A 367 -3.04 -15.20 -4.39
CA TYR A 367 -1.82 -15.21 -3.60
C TYR A 367 -1.63 -13.83 -2.96
N VAL A 368 -1.17 -13.83 -1.70
CA VAL A 368 -0.90 -12.61 -0.93
C VAL A 368 0.36 -12.79 -0.10
N ARG A 369 1.23 -11.77 -0.07
CA ARG A 369 2.32 -11.68 0.90
C ARG A 369 1.83 -10.90 2.11
N TYR A 370 2.01 -11.45 3.31
CA TYR A 370 1.53 -10.84 4.55
C TYR A 370 2.54 -10.97 5.69
N GLN A 371 2.42 -10.14 6.72
CA GLN A 371 3.17 -10.27 7.98
C GLN A 371 2.26 -10.81 9.10
N PRO A 372 2.60 -11.95 9.72
CA PRO A 372 1.93 -12.43 10.93
C PRO A 372 1.84 -11.37 12.03
N PHE A 373 0.64 -11.15 12.56
CA PHE A 373 0.41 -10.29 13.73
C PHE A 373 0.22 -11.10 15.01
N ASP A 374 1.03 -10.82 16.02
CA ASP A 374 0.87 -11.33 17.39
C ASP A 374 0.22 -10.25 18.28
N PRO A 375 -1.07 -10.41 18.65
CA PRO A 375 -1.77 -9.43 19.47
C PRO A 375 -1.35 -9.46 20.96
N VAL A 376 -0.51 -10.42 21.37
CA VAL A 376 -0.03 -10.55 22.76
C VAL A 376 1.30 -9.82 22.95
N ASN A 377 2.20 -9.87 21.97
CA ASN A 377 3.52 -9.24 22.05
C ASN A 377 3.58 -7.94 21.26
N LEU A 378 3.03 -6.85 21.82
CA LEU A 378 2.97 -5.56 21.14
C LEU A 378 4.32 -4.83 21.03
N ALA A 379 5.38 -5.31 21.71
CA ALA A 379 6.73 -4.79 21.53
C ALA A 379 7.36 -5.20 20.18
N THR A 380 7.03 -6.41 19.71
CA THR A 380 7.42 -6.90 18.38
C THR A 380 6.24 -7.67 17.77
N PRO A 381 5.15 -6.97 17.38
CA PRO A 381 3.90 -7.61 17.02
C PRO A 381 3.95 -8.28 15.65
N TRP A 382 4.90 -7.89 14.80
CA TRP A 382 5.00 -8.38 13.43
C TRP A 382 6.08 -9.46 13.31
N GLY A 383 5.67 -10.62 12.81
CA GLY A 383 6.55 -11.73 12.47
C GLY A 383 7.23 -11.58 11.10
N GLU A 384 8.03 -12.58 10.76
CA GLU A 384 8.67 -12.66 9.44
C GLU A 384 7.63 -12.74 8.32
N PRO A 385 7.82 -12.04 7.19
CA PRO A 385 6.87 -12.07 6.08
C PRO A 385 6.64 -13.48 5.53
N ARG A 386 5.39 -13.76 5.13
CA ARG A 386 4.91 -15.06 4.63
C ARG A 386 4.08 -14.88 3.37
N TYR A 387 3.87 -15.96 2.63
CA TYR A 387 2.82 -16.01 1.62
C TYR A 387 1.64 -16.83 2.12
N ALA A 388 0.45 -16.44 1.68
CA ALA A 388 -0.76 -17.24 1.77
C ALA A 388 -1.44 -17.32 0.39
N ALA A 389 -2.24 -18.35 0.20
CA ALA A 389 -3.14 -18.48 -0.95
C ALA A 389 -4.57 -18.59 -0.44
N TYR A 390 -5.44 -17.67 -0.89
CA TYR A 390 -6.88 -17.77 -0.73
C TYR A 390 -7.49 -18.31 -2.02
N LEU A 391 -8.35 -19.31 -1.90
CA LEU A 391 -9.04 -19.93 -3.02
C LEU A 391 -10.53 -19.65 -2.91
N LEU A 392 -11.10 -19.01 -3.93
CA LEU A 392 -12.55 -18.86 -4.09
C LEU A 392 -13.04 -19.86 -5.13
N LEU A 393 -13.77 -20.87 -4.68
CA LEU A 393 -14.33 -21.90 -5.54
C LEU A 393 -15.62 -21.40 -6.20
N SER A 394 -15.97 -21.99 -7.36
CA SER A 394 -17.19 -21.67 -8.11
C SER A 394 -18.49 -21.86 -7.30
N ASN A 395 -18.47 -22.69 -6.26
CA ASN A 395 -19.59 -22.91 -5.34
C ASN A 395 -19.67 -21.89 -4.19
N GLY A 396 -18.76 -20.91 -4.12
CA GLY A 396 -18.70 -19.89 -3.07
C GLY A 396 -17.91 -20.26 -1.83
N ARG A 397 -17.38 -21.49 -1.75
CA ARG A 397 -16.49 -21.88 -0.64
C ARG A 397 -15.15 -21.15 -0.75
N ILE A 398 -14.68 -20.66 0.39
CA ILE A 398 -13.36 -20.04 0.53
C ILE A 398 -12.47 -21.01 1.29
N GLU A 399 -11.30 -21.31 0.72
CA GLU A 399 -10.24 -22.07 1.38
C GLU A 399 -9.01 -21.17 1.47
N ALA A 400 -8.19 -21.32 2.51
CA ALA A 400 -6.94 -20.59 2.59
C ALA A 400 -5.82 -21.43 3.18
N VAL A 401 -4.60 -21.20 2.69
CA VAL A 401 -3.41 -21.94 3.12
C VAL A 401 -2.26 -20.96 3.31
N ASP A 402 -1.63 -21.03 4.48
CA ASP A 402 -0.33 -20.40 4.72
C ASP A 402 0.75 -21.22 4.00
N LEU A 403 1.47 -20.59 3.07
CA LEU A 403 2.47 -21.22 2.20
C LEU A 403 3.88 -21.22 2.79
N GLY A 404 4.09 -20.61 3.96
CA GLY A 404 5.40 -20.50 4.58
C GLY A 404 6.04 -19.11 4.49
N GLU A 405 7.26 -19.02 5.00
CA GLU A 405 8.08 -17.80 4.99
C GLU A 405 8.39 -17.34 3.57
N ALA A 406 8.23 -16.03 3.34
CA ALA A 406 8.43 -15.42 2.04
C ALA A 406 9.88 -15.57 1.56
N ALA A 407 10.86 -15.55 2.46
CA ALA A 407 12.28 -15.67 2.11
C ALA A 407 12.61 -16.94 1.31
N ALA A 408 12.00 -18.08 1.67
CA ALA A 408 12.21 -19.35 0.97
C ALA A 408 11.60 -19.32 -0.44
N ILE A 409 10.40 -18.76 -0.57
CA ILE A 409 9.67 -18.64 -1.84
C ILE A 409 10.37 -17.64 -2.76
N ASP A 410 10.71 -16.46 -2.25
CA ASP A 410 11.40 -15.39 -2.98
C ASP A 410 12.76 -15.88 -3.51
N THR A 411 13.51 -16.64 -2.71
CA THR A 411 14.78 -17.26 -3.14
C THR A 411 14.57 -18.23 -4.31
N ALA A 412 13.52 -19.07 -4.25
CA ALA A 412 13.20 -20.01 -5.32
C ALA A 412 12.75 -19.29 -6.61
N VAL A 413 11.95 -18.23 -6.48
CA VAL A 413 11.54 -17.37 -7.60
C VAL A 413 12.74 -16.71 -8.27
N ASP A 414 13.68 -16.18 -7.48
CA ASP A 414 14.90 -15.54 -7.99
C ASP A 414 15.83 -16.54 -8.69
N ALA A 415 15.95 -17.75 -8.16
CA ALA A 415 16.69 -18.82 -8.82
C ALA A 415 16.04 -19.19 -10.16
N PHE A 416 14.72 -19.40 -10.17
CA PHE A 416 14.00 -19.80 -11.39
C PHE A 416 14.06 -18.72 -12.46
N SER A 417 13.80 -17.46 -12.10
CA SER A 417 13.85 -16.32 -13.02
C SER A 417 15.21 -16.18 -13.70
N ARG A 418 16.31 -16.35 -12.95
CA ARG A 418 17.68 -16.29 -13.51
C ARG A 418 17.97 -17.44 -14.47
N LEU A 419 17.50 -18.64 -14.14
CA LEU A 419 17.70 -19.82 -14.99
C LEU A 419 16.93 -19.70 -16.31
N LEU A 420 15.73 -19.12 -16.30
CA LEU A 420 14.95 -18.85 -17.53
C LEU A 420 15.61 -17.81 -18.45
N GLN A 421 16.38 -16.88 -17.89
CA GLN A 421 17.11 -15.87 -18.67
C GLN A 421 18.44 -16.38 -19.27
N THR A 422 18.88 -17.59 -18.90
CA THR A 422 20.16 -18.14 -19.34
C THR A 422 19.95 -19.03 -20.58
N PRO A 423 20.30 -18.58 -21.80
CA PRO A 423 20.15 -19.41 -23.00
C PRO A 423 21.04 -20.64 -22.90
N THR A 424 20.43 -21.82 -23.04
CA THR A 424 21.16 -23.09 -23.10
C THR A 424 21.65 -23.27 -24.54
N VAL A 425 22.94 -22.99 -24.79
CA VAL A 425 23.55 -23.26 -26.10
C VAL A 425 24.27 -24.60 -26.03
N ALA A 426 23.62 -25.66 -26.52
CA ALA A 426 24.28 -26.95 -26.71
C ALA A 426 25.07 -26.95 -28.03
N PHE A 427 26.40 -26.96 -27.96
CA PHE A 427 27.24 -27.16 -29.15
C PHE A 427 27.26 -28.64 -29.54
N GLN A 428 26.61 -29.01 -30.65
CA GLN A 428 26.76 -30.34 -31.25
C GLN A 428 27.86 -30.32 -32.32
N PRO A 429 29.02 -30.99 -32.11
CA PRO A 429 30.13 -30.96 -33.07
C PRO A 429 29.86 -31.70 -34.40
N SER A 430 28.72 -32.40 -34.53
CA SER A 430 28.40 -33.26 -35.68
C SER A 430 27.59 -32.57 -36.79
N ARG A 431 27.12 -31.33 -36.58
CA ARG A 431 26.42 -30.54 -37.60
C ARG A 431 27.00 -29.13 -37.66
N ALA A 432 27.33 -28.65 -38.85
CA ALA A 432 27.84 -27.29 -39.10
C ALA A 432 26.73 -26.22 -38.99
N SER A 433 25.86 -26.34 -37.99
CA SER A 433 24.76 -25.43 -37.68
C SER A 433 24.58 -25.39 -36.17
N LEU A 434 24.64 -24.20 -35.58
CA LEU A 434 24.26 -23.95 -34.19
C LEU A 434 22.75 -24.19 -34.07
N GLU A 435 22.34 -25.42 -33.76
CA GLU A 435 20.98 -25.67 -33.26
C GLU A 435 20.96 -25.19 -31.80
N VAL A 436 20.36 -24.04 -31.54
CA VAL A 436 20.08 -23.58 -30.17
C VAL A 436 18.95 -24.46 -29.64
N GLU A 437 19.31 -25.48 -28.86
CA GLU A 437 18.34 -26.33 -28.19
C GLU A 437 17.85 -25.64 -26.92
N TYR A 438 16.66 -25.06 -26.98
CA TYR A 438 15.97 -24.47 -25.83
C TYR A 438 15.38 -25.57 -24.94
N ALA A 439 16.23 -26.45 -24.39
CA ALA A 439 15.83 -27.42 -23.38
C ALA A 439 16.10 -26.82 -21.98
N PRO A 440 15.11 -26.80 -21.06
CA PRO A 440 15.34 -26.32 -19.70
C PRO A 440 16.45 -27.13 -19.03
N THR A 441 17.37 -26.45 -18.34
CA THR A 441 18.46 -27.12 -17.62
C THR A 441 17.90 -28.01 -16.50
N ALA A 442 18.66 -29.03 -16.09
CA ALA A 442 18.28 -29.87 -14.94
C ALA A 442 18.02 -29.01 -13.68
N ASP A 443 18.78 -27.93 -13.50
CA ASP A 443 18.60 -26.97 -12.41
C ASP A 443 17.29 -26.17 -12.54
N ALA A 444 16.90 -25.79 -13.75
CA ALA A 444 15.62 -25.10 -14.00
C ALA A 444 14.44 -26.01 -13.67
N ILE A 445 14.51 -27.29 -14.07
CA ILE A 445 13.48 -28.30 -13.75
C ILE A 445 13.40 -28.52 -12.24
N ALA A 446 14.54 -28.66 -11.56
CA ALA A 446 14.58 -28.85 -10.12
C ALA A 446 14.02 -27.64 -9.36
N THR A 447 14.35 -26.42 -9.81
CA THR A 447 13.84 -25.18 -9.20
C THR A 447 12.33 -25.01 -9.45
N ALA A 448 11.83 -25.35 -10.63
CA ALA A 448 10.40 -25.36 -10.93
C ALA A 448 9.64 -26.37 -10.05
N ALA A 449 10.22 -27.56 -9.83
CA ALA A 449 9.67 -28.55 -8.91
C ALA A 449 9.66 -28.05 -7.46
N GLN A 450 10.72 -27.36 -7.02
CA GLN A 450 10.75 -26.72 -5.71
C GLN A 450 9.65 -25.65 -5.57
N LEU A 451 9.45 -24.81 -6.58
CA LEU A 451 8.36 -23.83 -6.60
C LEU A 451 7.00 -24.54 -6.49
N ARG A 452 6.75 -25.59 -7.27
CA ARG A 452 5.51 -26.39 -7.14
C ARG A 452 5.30 -26.87 -5.70
N THR A 453 6.33 -27.40 -5.05
CA THR A 453 6.24 -27.84 -3.65
C THR A 453 5.91 -26.71 -2.69
N LEU A 454 6.42 -25.51 -2.94
CA LEU A 454 6.19 -24.37 -2.05
C LEU A 454 4.83 -23.70 -2.25
N ILE A 455 4.33 -23.61 -3.50
CA ILE A 455 3.17 -22.74 -3.81
C ILE A 455 1.96 -23.45 -4.46
N LEU A 456 2.11 -24.70 -4.90
CA LEU A 456 1.03 -25.48 -5.54
C LEU A 456 0.64 -26.72 -4.73
N GLU A 457 1.60 -27.50 -4.24
CA GLU A 457 1.31 -28.68 -3.42
C GLU A 457 0.46 -28.36 -2.19
N PRO A 458 0.68 -27.26 -1.44
CA PRO A 458 -0.14 -26.94 -0.26
C PRO A 458 -1.62 -26.70 -0.58
N ILE A 459 -1.93 -26.26 -1.79
CA ILE A 459 -3.29 -25.94 -2.24
C ILE A 459 -3.90 -27.01 -3.15
N ALA A 460 -3.14 -28.05 -3.51
CA ALA A 460 -3.53 -29.03 -4.52
C ALA A 460 -4.86 -29.75 -4.21
N ALA A 461 -5.16 -29.98 -2.92
CA ALA A 461 -6.41 -30.62 -2.48
C ALA A 461 -7.69 -29.81 -2.80
N TYR A 462 -7.53 -28.52 -3.11
CA TYR A 462 -8.62 -27.60 -3.42
C TYR A 462 -8.71 -27.26 -4.90
N LEU A 463 -7.73 -27.68 -5.70
CA LEU A 463 -7.72 -27.51 -7.15
C LEU A 463 -8.55 -28.62 -7.81
N PRO A 464 -9.23 -28.34 -8.93
CA PRO A 464 -9.90 -29.39 -9.69
C PRO A 464 -8.87 -30.30 -10.38
N ASP A 465 -9.23 -31.56 -10.69
CA ASP A 465 -8.32 -32.45 -11.44
C ASP A 465 -7.94 -31.88 -12.82
N GLN A 466 -8.89 -31.22 -13.48
CA GLN A 466 -8.72 -30.43 -14.69
C GLN A 466 -9.71 -29.27 -14.63
N GLY A 467 -9.33 -28.09 -15.09
CA GLY A 467 -10.21 -26.93 -15.00
C GLY A 467 -9.53 -25.62 -15.35
N HIS A 468 -10.10 -24.53 -14.82
CA HIS A 468 -9.62 -23.18 -15.06
C HIS A 468 -9.03 -22.60 -13.77
N LEU A 469 -7.73 -22.33 -13.78
CA LEU A 469 -7.07 -21.60 -12.70
C LEU A 469 -7.04 -20.11 -13.06
N LEU A 470 -7.77 -19.31 -12.28
CA LEU A 470 -7.70 -17.86 -12.33
C LEU A 470 -6.68 -17.44 -11.28
N ILE A 471 -5.47 -17.08 -11.70
CA ILE A 471 -4.34 -16.85 -10.81
C ILE A 471 -4.12 -15.35 -10.63
N SER A 472 -4.14 -14.89 -9.39
CA SER A 472 -3.69 -13.56 -9.02
C SER A 472 -2.45 -13.65 -8.13
N PRO A 473 -1.24 -13.55 -8.71
CA PRO A 473 0.00 -13.55 -7.95
C PRO A 473 0.21 -12.25 -7.18
N ASP A 474 1.07 -12.26 -6.17
CA ASP A 474 1.47 -11.08 -5.41
C ASP A 474 2.99 -11.06 -5.20
N SER A 475 3.55 -9.85 -5.00
CA SER A 475 4.99 -9.64 -4.78
C SER A 475 5.86 -10.40 -5.81
N GLN A 476 6.84 -11.20 -5.37
CA GLN A 476 7.77 -11.90 -6.25
C GLN A 476 7.08 -12.96 -7.12
N LEU A 477 5.94 -13.49 -6.71
CA LEU A 477 5.18 -14.46 -7.52
C LEU A 477 4.68 -13.87 -8.85
N ASN A 478 4.65 -12.55 -9.00
CA ASN A 478 4.36 -11.91 -10.29
C ASN A 478 5.43 -12.19 -11.38
N ARG A 479 6.59 -12.72 -10.98
CA ARG A 479 7.74 -12.94 -11.89
C ARG A 479 7.82 -14.36 -12.43
N ILE A 480 6.96 -15.27 -11.99
CA ILE A 480 7.02 -16.67 -12.41
C ILE A 480 5.96 -16.99 -13.47
N PRO A 481 6.32 -17.73 -14.54
CA PRO A 481 5.36 -18.30 -15.46
C PRO A 481 4.75 -19.57 -14.85
N PHE A 482 3.56 -19.47 -14.24
CA PHE A 482 2.87 -20.64 -13.65
C PHE A 482 2.62 -21.73 -14.69
N GLU A 483 2.37 -21.37 -15.95
CA GLU A 483 2.20 -22.32 -17.06
C GLU A 483 3.38 -23.30 -17.21
N ALA A 484 4.59 -22.87 -16.84
CA ALA A 484 5.83 -23.63 -16.97
C ALA A 484 6.20 -24.39 -15.68
N LEU A 485 5.39 -24.29 -14.62
CA LEU A 485 5.58 -25.12 -13.44
C LEU A 485 5.07 -26.54 -13.69
N PRO A 486 5.70 -27.56 -13.10
CA PRO A 486 5.19 -28.91 -13.17
C PRO A 486 3.80 -28.98 -12.53
N ALA A 487 2.87 -29.68 -13.16
CA ALA A 487 1.56 -29.96 -12.59
C ALA A 487 1.67 -31.10 -11.57
N GLU A 488 2.38 -32.16 -11.95
CA GLU A 488 2.61 -33.37 -11.16
C GLU A 488 4.07 -33.83 -11.27
N THR A 489 4.42 -34.90 -10.56
CA THR A 489 5.76 -35.53 -10.67
C THR A 489 5.96 -36.35 -11.95
N ASP A 490 4.95 -36.41 -12.83
CA ASP A 490 4.96 -37.20 -14.08
C ASP A 490 5.60 -36.47 -15.27
N GLY A 491 6.03 -35.23 -15.08
CA GLY A 491 6.71 -34.41 -16.08
C GLY A 491 5.78 -33.52 -16.91
N ARG A 492 4.47 -33.51 -16.63
CA ARG A 492 3.53 -32.56 -17.26
C ARG A 492 3.61 -31.18 -16.62
N TYR A 493 3.40 -30.14 -17.43
CA TYR A 493 3.32 -28.76 -16.98
C TYR A 493 1.88 -28.34 -16.66
N LEU A 494 1.70 -27.30 -15.85
CA LEU A 494 0.36 -26.81 -15.48
C LEU A 494 -0.50 -26.47 -16.70
N ILE A 495 0.08 -25.92 -17.77
CA ILE A 495 -0.65 -25.59 -19.00
C ILE A 495 -1.21 -26.81 -19.74
N GLU A 496 -0.68 -28.01 -19.48
CA GLU A 496 -1.16 -29.25 -20.07
C GLU A 496 -2.34 -29.85 -19.29
N GLN A 497 -2.61 -29.36 -18.07
CA GLN A 497 -3.69 -29.83 -17.19
C GLN A 497 -4.78 -28.79 -16.98
N TYR A 498 -4.43 -27.51 -17.02
CA TYR A 498 -5.33 -26.40 -16.70
C TYR A 498 -5.38 -25.37 -17.82
N GLN A 499 -6.52 -24.71 -17.95
CA GLN A 499 -6.58 -23.39 -18.55
C GLN A 499 -6.13 -22.38 -17.50
N LEU A 500 -5.15 -21.52 -17.81
CA LEU A 500 -4.67 -20.48 -16.89
C LEU A 500 -5.15 -19.11 -17.36
N SER A 501 -5.52 -18.25 -16.42
CA SER A 501 -5.72 -16.82 -16.69
C SER A 501 -5.16 -16.00 -15.55
N TYR A 502 -4.43 -14.95 -15.89
CA TYR A 502 -3.79 -14.06 -14.93
C TYR A 502 -4.65 -12.85 -14.66
N LEU A 503 -4.74 -12.49 -13.38
CA LEU A 503 -5.49 -11.33 -12.89
C LEU A 503 -4.58 -10.52 -11.97
N ASN A 504 -4.74 -9.18 -11.95
CA ASN A 504 -4.05 -8.37 -10.94
C ASN A 504 -4.70 -8.57 -9.56
N THR A 505 -6.01 -8.83 -9.56
CA THR A 505 -6.83 -9.19 -8.40
C THR A 505 -8.08 -9.92 -8.88
N GLY A 506 -8.67 -10.79 -8.07
CA GLY A 506 -9.96 -11.43 -8.39
C GLY A 506 -11.09 -10.46 -8.75
N ARG A 507 -11.02 -9.20 -8.28
CA ARG A 507 -11.98 -8.14 -8.64
C ARG A 507 -12.05 -7.87 -10.16
N ASP A 508 -10.98 -8.16 -10.89
CA ASP A 508 -10.88 -7.92 -12.32
C ASP A 508 -11.91 -8.71 -13.15
N LEU A 509 -12.39 -9.83 -12.62
CA LEU A 509 -13.44 -10.63 -13.26
C LEU A 509 -14.75 -9.84 -13.46
N VAL A 510 -15.02 -8.86 -12.62
CA VAL A 510 -16.23 -8.03 -12.68
C VAL A 510 -16.00 -6.79 -13.56
N THR A 511 -14.83 -6.17 -13.49
CA THR A 511 -14.53 -4.92 -14.21
C THR A 511 -14.36 -5.13 -15.71
N PHE A 512 -13.80 -6.26 -16.16
CA PHE A 512 -13.63 -6.54 -17.60
C PHE A 512 -14.96 -6.78 -18.35
N GLY A 513 -16.07 -7.03 -17.64
CA GLY A 513 -17.41 -7.12 -18.24
C GLY A 513 -17.99 -5.77 -18.71
N LEU A 514 -17.44 -4.65 -18.25
CA LEU A 514 -17.91 -3.30 -18.57
C LEU A 514 -17.20 -2.76 -19.82
N VAL A 515 -17.62 -3.22 -21.00
CA VAL A 515 -17.13 -2.66 -22.27
C VAL A 515 -17.69 -1.25 -22.44
N SER A 516 -16.87 -0.23 -22.17
CA SER A 516 -17.16 1.13 -22.61
C SER A 516 -16.92 1.22 -24.12
N PRO A 517 -17.86 1.72 -24.93
CA PRO A 517 -17.62 1.89 -26.36
C PRO A 517 -16.48 2.90 -26.57
N SER A 518 -15.41 2.47 -27.26
CA SER A 518 -14.33 3.37 -27.66
C SER A 518 -14.89 4.46 -28.57
N GLN A 519 -14.69 5.73 -28.21
CA GLN A 519 -14.98 6.86 -29.10
C GLN A 519 -13.83 7.15 -30.08
N ALA A 520 -12.71 6.44 -29.96
CA ALA A 520 -11.59 6.50 -30.89
C ALA A 520 -11.58 5.27 -31.82
N PRO A 521 -11.23 5.43 -33.12
CA PRO A 521 -11.04 4.29 -34.01
C PRO A 521 -9.91 3.41 -33.49
N ALA A 522 -10.10 2.09 -33.53
CA ALA A 522 -9.08 1.12 -33.13
C ALA A 522 -7.80 1.33 -33.94
N LEU A 523 -6.67 1.58 -33.26
CA LEU A 523 -5.36 1.63 -33.88
C LEU A 523 -4.77 0.21 -33.83
N VAL A 524 -4.73 -0.46 -34.98
CA VAL A 524 -4.04 -1.76 -35.12
C VAL A 524 -2.59 -1.48 -35.51
N LEU A 525 -1.67 -1.66 -34.57
CA LEU A 525 -0.25 -1.73 -34.83
C LEU A 525 0.11 -3.18 -35.18
N ALA A 526 0.27 -3.46 -36.47
CA ALA A 526 0.73 -4.75 -36.95
C ALA A 526 2.21 -4.67 -37.34
N ASN A 527 2.98 -5.66 -36.92
CA ASN A 527 4.40 -5.86 -37.26
C ASN A 527 5.34 -4.70 -36.89
N PRO A 528 5.40 -4.27 -35.61
CA PRO A 528 6.45 -3.36 -35.16
C PRO A 528 7.82 -4.06 -35.31
N ASP A 529 8.65 -3.56 -36.23
CA ASP A 529 10.03 -3.99 -36.42
C ASP A 529 10.90 -3.27 -35.37
N TYR A 530 11.28 -4.00 -34.32
CA TYR A 530 12.06 -3.47 -33.20
C TYR A 530 13.57 -3.42 -33.48
N ASP A 531 14.02 -3.95 -34.63
CA ASP A 531 15.44 -4.08 -34.98
C ASP A 531 15.96 -2.93 -35.88
N GLN A 532 15.08 -2.01 -36.31
CA GLN A 532 15.51 -0.85 -37.09
C GLN A 532 15.84 0.36 -36.21
N ALA A 533 17.13 0.69 -36.15
CA ALA A 533 17.58 1.98 -35.64
C ALA A 533 16.93 3.14 -36.45
N PRO A 534 16.50 4.23 -35.80
CA PRO A 534 15.89 5.35 -36.50
C PRO A 534 16.89 5.95 -37.49
N SER A 535 16.56 5.88 -38.78
CA SER A 535 17.36 6.50 -39.83
C SER A 535 17.33 8.03 -39.67
N PRO A 536 18.49 8.72 -39.62
CA PRO A 536 18.52 10.17 -39.49
C PRO A 536 18.13 10.79 -40.84
N GLY A 537 16.85 11.16 -41.01
CA GLY A 537 16.39 11.82 -42.23
C GLY A 537 14.88 11.89 -42.46
N SER A 538 14.02 11.28 -41.64
CA SER A 538 12.57 11.38 -41.79
C SER A 538 12.05 12.69 -41.17
N SER A 539 12.11 13.77 -41.95
CA SER A 539 11.31 14.96 -41.68
C SER A 539 9.82 14.63 -41.84
N VAL A 540 9.03 14.99 -40.83
CA VAL A 540 7.57 14.96 -40.90
C VAL A 540 7.15 15.98 -41.96
N ALA A 541 6.81 15.51 -43.16
CA ALA A 541 6.31 16.34 -44.23
C ALA A 541 4.85 16.73 -43.95
N THR A 542 4.66 17.97 -43.50
CA THR A 542 3.39 18.69 -43.57
C THR A 542 3.09 19.08 -45.02
N GLY A 543 2.10 18.44 -45.66
CA GLY A 543 1.63 18.85 -47.00
C GLY A 543 0.94 17.73 -47.74
N GLY A 544 -0.38 17.86 -47.94
CA GLY A 544 -1.25 16.77 -48.38
C GLY A 544 -1.00 16.23 -49.78
N VAL A 545 -0.90 14.90 -49.88
CA VAL A 545 -1.41 14.07 -50.97
C VAL A 545 -1.86 12.74 -50.35
N ALA A 546 -3.04 12.28 -50.77
CA ALA A 546 -3.83 11.16 -50.25
C ALA A 546 -3.07 9.96 -49.65
N SER A 547 -3.30 9.72 -48.35
CA SER A 547 -3.08 8.42 -47.72
C SER A 547 -3.97 7.38 -48.41
N GLN A 548 -3.38 6.45 -49.16
CA GLN A 548 -4.10 5.27 -49.63
C GLN A 548 -4.49 4.43 -48.41
N ARG A 549 -5.81 4.28 -48.22
CA ARG A 549 -6.41 3.39 -47.24
C ARG A 549 -5.95 1.96 -47.50
N SER A 550 -5.56 1.25 -46.44
CA SER A 550 -5.48 -0.20 -46.46
C SER A 550 -6.85 -0.79 -46.83
N VAL A 551 -6.80 -1.92 -47.53
CA VAL A 551 -7.82 -2.54 -48.36
C VAL A 551 -9.17 -2.75 -47.65
N ASP A 552 -10.27 -2.46 -48.36
CA ASP A 552 -11.65 -2.72 -47.95
C ASP A 552 -11.90 -4.25 -47.88
N LEU A 553 -12.33 -4.74 -46.71
CA LEU A 553 -12.59 -6.16 -46.41
C LEU A 553 -13.72 -6.76 -47.27
N SER A 554 -14.45 -5.94 -48.05
CA SER A 554 -15.46 -6.40 -49.00
C SER A 554 -14.89 -7.09 -50.25
N GLN A 555 -13.55 -7.13 -50.44
CA GLN A 555 -12.91 -7.78 -51.58
C GLN A 555 -12.28 -9.16 -51.27
N PHE A 556 -12.49 -9.68 -50.06
CA PHE A 556 -12.03 -11.03 -49.72
C PHE A 556 -13.00 -12.07 -50.30
N GLN A 557 -12.68 -12.63 -51.48
CA GLN A 557 -13.31 -13.86 -51.97
C GLN A 557 -12.44 -15.06 -51.60
N VAL A 558 -13.00 -15.96 -50.80
CA VAL A 558 -12.41 -17.30 -50.58
C VAL A 558 -12.92 -18.20 -51.70
N GLY A 559 -12.01 -18.58 -52.60
CA GLY A 559 -12.22 -19.65 -53.59
C GLY A 559 -12.04 -21.04 -52.96
N PRO A 560 -12.54 -22.09 -53.61
CA PRO A 560 -13.06 -23.32 -53.00
C PRO A 560 -12.06 -24.16 -52.21
#